data_AF-A0A2S9FGJ7-F1
#
_entry.id   AF-A0A2S9FGJ7-F1
#
_cell.length_a   1.000
_cell.length_b   1.000
_cell.length_c   1.000
_cell.angle_alpha   90.00
_cell.angle_beta   90.00
_cell.angle_gamma   90.00
#
_symmetry.space_group_name_H-M   'P 1'
#
loop_
_entity.id
_entity.type
_entity.pdbx_description
1 polymer ?
#
loop_
_entity_poly.entity_id
_entity_poly.type
_entity_poly.pdbx_seq_one_letter_code
_entity_poly.pdbx_strand_id
1 'polypeptide(L)'
;MRDGRSSSAIYIASPEGDTGKSTIALGIVHRLAATFATVGVFRPITRGDGEPRDYILELLLDQATAELPYDECVGVTYQQLHDDFDAALGEIVDRFHHVADQCDAVLVVGSDYTEVAAPSELSVNARIAAN
;
A
#
# COMPACT_ATOMS: atom_id res chain seq x y z
N MET A 1 28.84 0.71 8.76
CA MET A 1 28.50 0.33 7.38
C MET A 1 27.13 -0.32 7.47
N ARG A 2 26.05 0.43 7.19
CA ARG A 2 24.70 -0.14 7.09
C ARG A 2 24.61 -0.70 5.68
N ASP A 3 24.50 -2.01 5.54
CA ASP A 3 24.09 -2.61 4.27
C ASP A 3 22.77 -1.96 3.86
N GLY A 4 22.69 -1.55 2.59
CA GLY A 4 21.45 -1.04 2.02
C GLY A 4 20.40 -2.14 2.09
N ARG A 5 19.52 -2.06 3.10
CA ARG A 5 18.36 -2.94 3.19
C ARG A 5 17.43 -2.55 2.06
N SER A 6 17.41 -3.36 1.01
CA SER A 6 16.30 -3.35 0.06
C SER A 6 15.13 -4.07 0.73
N SER A 7 14.05 -3.35 0.99
CA SER A 7 12.83 -3.90 1.57
C SER A 7 12.09 -4.72 0.50
N SER A 8 11.63 -5.91 0.86
CA SER A 8 10.87 -6.74 -0.09
C SER A 8 9.43 -6.24 -0.21
N ALA A 9 9.03 -5.73 -1.37
CA ALA A 9 7.67 -5.27 -1.60
C ALA A 9 6.83 -6.32 -2.34
N ILE A 10 5.64 -6.64 -1.81
CA ILE A 10 4.64 -7.47 -2.48
C ILE A 10 3.43 -6.61 -2.80
N TYR A 11 3.10 -6.46 -4.08
CA TYR A 11 1.93 -5.71 -4.52
C TYR A 11 0.76 -6.66 -4.82
N ILE A 12 -0.41 -6.37 -4.24
CA ILE A 12 -1.67 -7.02 -4.57
C ILE A 12 -2.57 -6.00 -5.27
N ALA A 13 -2.69 -6.16 -6.60
CA ALA A 13 -3.73 -5.54 -7.41
C ALA A 13 -4.84 -6.57 -7.66
N SER A 14 -6.10 -6.17 -7.67
CA SER A 14 -7.09 -6.95 -8.42
C SER A 14 -8.25 -6.08 -8.92
N PRO A 15 -8.71 -6.34 -10.17
CA PRO A 15 -9.61 -5.47 -10.92
C PRO A 15 -11.11 -5.53 -10.52
N GLU A 16 -11.49 -6.37 -9.56
CA GLU A 16 -12.92 -6.56 -9.20
C GLU A 16 -13.13 -6.45 -7.69
N GLY A 17 -13.79 -5.40 -7.21
CA GLY A 17 -14.12 -5.28 -5.81
C GLY A 17 -15.20 -6.26 -5.37
N ASP A 18 -14.81 -7.48 -4.95
CA ASP A 18 -15.46 -8.13 -3.79
C ASP A 18 -14.71 -9.39 -3.31
N THR A 19 -14.63 -9.51 -1.98
CA THR A 19 -14.29 -10.69 -1.12
C THR A 19 -12.96 -11.44 -1.26
N GLY A 20 -12.40 -11.65 -2.45
CA GLY A 20 -11.20 -12.50 -2.62
C GLY A 20 -9.89 -11.83 -2.20
N LYS A 21 -9.77 -10.53 -2.47
CA LYS A 21 -8.55 -9.72 -2.25
C LYS A 21 -8.13 -9.69 -0.78
N SER A 22 -9.05 -9.33 0.11
CA SER A 22 -8.74 -9.15 1.52
C SER A 22 -8.33 -10.45 2.20
N THR A 23 -8.92 -11.58 1.80
CA THR A 23 -8.53 -12.91 2.30
C THR A 23 -7.12 -13.29 1.86
N ILE A 24 -6.77 -13.02 0.60
CA ILE A 24 -5.42 -13.24 0.07
C ILE A 24 -4.41 -12.31 0.76
N ALA A 25 -4.74 -11.02 0.89
CA ALA A 25 -3.90 -10.03 1.58
C ALA A 25 -3.65 -10.43 3.04
N LEU A 26 -4.69 -10.90 3.75
CA LEU A 26 -4.57 -11.39 5.13
C LEU A 26 -3.66 -12.62 5.22
N GLY A 27 -3.80 -13.59 4.30
CA GLY A 27 -2.91 -14.74 4.25
C GLY A 27 -1.46 -14.35 3.97
N ILE A 28 -1.23 -13.35 3.11
CA ILE A 28 0.11 -12.87 2.76
C ILE A 28 0.74 -12.11 3.93
N VAL A 29 0.03 -11.17 4.58
CA VAL A 29 0.60 -10.43 5.71
C VAL A 29 0.96 -11.38 6.86
N HIS A 30 0.14 -12.39 7.15
CA HIS A 30 0.48 -13.42 8.14
C HIS A 30 1.75 -14.20 7.76
N ARG A 31 1.92 -14.54 6.48
CA ARG A 31 3.12 -15.26 6.01
C ARG A 31 4.36 -14.38 6.06
N LEU A 32 4.24 -13.11 5.70
CA LEU A 32 5.32 -12.14 5.83
C LEU A 32 5.70 -11.93 7.29
N ALA A 33 4.73 -11.78 8.20
CA ALA A 33 4.96 -11.59 9.64
C ALA A 33 5.64 -12.82 10.29
N ALA A 34 5.45 -14.01 9.73
CA ALA A 34 6.17 -15.22 10.16
C ALA A 34 7.61 -15.30 9.61
N THR A 35 7.96 -14.48 8.61
CA THR A 35 9.23 -14.55 7.86
C THR A 35 10.16 -13.37 8.17
N PHE A 36 9.60 -12.18 8.39
CA PHE A 36 10.32 -10.93 8.58
C PHE A 36 10.02 -10.33 9.96
N ALA A 37 10.97 -9.57 10.51
CA ALA A 37 10.79 -8.96 11.83
C ALA A 37 9.83 -7.77 11.76
N THR A 38 9.99 -6.92 10.74
CA THR A 38 9.17 -5.71 10.54
C THR A 38 8.42 -5.77 9.21
N VAL A 39 7.10 -5.87 9.27
CA VAL A 39 6.21 -5.96 8.11
C VAL A 39 5.23 -4.80 8.14
N GLY A 40 5.28 -3.98 7.11
CA GLY A 40 4.35 -2.86 6.90
C GLY A 40 3.25 -3.19 5.90
N VAL A 41 2.21 -2.37 5.90
CA VAL A 41 1.12 -2.40 4.91
C VAL A 41 0.97 -1.00 4.35
N PHE A 42 0.75 -0.88 3.03
CA PHE A 42 0.55 0.40 2.38
C PHE A 42 -0.68 0.37 1.45
N ARG A 43 -1.52 1.40 1.55
CA ARG A 43 -2.73 1.60 0.75
C ARG A 43 -2.54 2.85 -0.14
N PRO A 44 -2.13 2.69 -1.40
CA PRO A 44 -1.75 3.84 -2.24
C PRO A 44 -2.87 4.85 -2.47
N ILE A 45 -4.12 4.37 -2.56
CA ILE A 45 -5.29 5.20 -2.85
C ILE A 45 -6.40 4.88 -1.86
N THR A 46 -6.95 5.91 -1.22
CA THR A 46 -8.09 5.83 -0.29
C THR A 46 -9.29 6.62 -0.78
N ARG A 47 -10.45 6.45 -0.13
CA ARG A 47 -11.59 7.35 -0.30
C ARG A 47 -11.26 8.74 0.26
N GLY A 48 -11.92 9.77 -0.29
CA GLY A 48 -11.72 11.18 0.09
C GLY A 48 -12.03 11.51 1.54
N ASP A 49 -11.69 12.74 1.92
CA ASP A 49 -11.91 13.28 3.25
C ASP A 49 -13.41 13.27 3.62
N GLY A 50 -13.73 12.75 4.81
CA GLY A 50 -15.11 12.64 5.31
C GLY A 50 -15.76 11.26 5.17
N GLU A 51 -15.11 10.33 4.48
CA GLU A 51 -15.49 8.91 4.47
C GLU A 51 -14.88 8.16 5.66
N PRO A 52 -15.49 7.05 6.12
CA PRO A 52 -14.89 6.18 7.12
C PRO A 52 -13.51 5.68 6.68
N ARG A 53 -12.63 5.40 7.66
CA ARG A 53 -11.34 4.75 7.42
C ARG A 53 -11.50 3.46 6.62
N ASP A 54 -10.50 3.14 5.82
CA ASP A 54 -10.48 1.92 5.01
C ASP A 54 -10.35 0.71 5.95
N TYR A 55 -11.47 0.02 6.15
CA TYR A 55 -11.55 -1.12 7.07
C TYR A 55 -10.61 -2.27 6.68
N ILE A 56 -10.25 -2.41 5.39
CA ILE A 56 -9.30 -3.44 4.93
C ILE A 56 -7.90 -3.05 5.41
N LEU A 57 -7.53 -1.78 5.28
CA LEU A 57 -6.26 -1.31 5.80
C LEU A 57 -6.19 -1.48 7.32
N GLU A 58 -7.22 -1.08 8.07
CA GLU A 58 -7.26 -1.28 9.53
C GLU A 58 -7.07 -2.76 9.91
N LEU A 59 -7.81 -3.66 9.26
CA LEU A 59 -7.68 -5.10 9.49
C LEU A 59 -6.27 -5.63 9.22
N LEU A 60 -5.61 -5.15 8.16
CA LEU A 60 -4.28 -5.60 7.81
C LEU A 60 -3.21 -5.02 8.74
N LEU A 61 -3.40 -3.80 9.23
CA LEU A 61 -2.50 -3.18 10.22
C LEU A 61 -2.53 -3.94 11.55
N ASP A 62 -3.69 -4.45 11.98
CA ASP A 62 -3.80 -5.33 13.15
C ASP A 62 -3.00 -6.64 13.03
N GLN A 63 -2.54 -6.98 11.82
CA GLN A 63 -1.78 -8.20 11.51
C GLN A 63 -0.35 -7.91 11.06
N ALA A 64 -0.03 -6.65 10.82
CA ALA A 64 1.31 -6.16 10.52
C ALA A 64 2.17 -6.09 11.79
N THR A 65 3.49 -5.98 11.63
CA THR A 65 4.43 -5.90 12.78
C THR A 65 5.18 -4.58 12.86
N ALA A 66 5.06 -3.69 11.86
CA ALA A 66 5.77 -2.41 11.82
C ALA A 66 5.20 -1.32 12.77
N GLU A 67 4.08 -1.58 13.45
CA GLU A 67 3.43 -0.66 14.40
C GLU A 67 3.23 0.78 13.89
N LEU A 68 3.05 0.95 12.57
CA LEU A 68 2.84 2.25 11.94
C LEU A 68 1.38 2.72 12.09
N PRO A 69 1.15 4.02 12.34
CA PRO A 69 -0.20 4.54 12.41
C PRO A 69 -0.86 4.53 11.03
N TYR A 70 -2.19 4.38 11.03
CA TYR A 70 -3.00 4.32 9.81
C TYR A 70 -2.68 5.46 8.81
N ASP A 71 -2.54 6.69 9.31
CA ASP A 71 -2.37 7.87 8.47
C ASP A 71 -0.98 7.91 7.79
N GLU A 72 0.00 7.14 8.27
CA GLU A 72 1.30 6.95 7.60
C GLU A 72 1.25 5.81 6.55
N CYS A 73 0.24 4.95 6.61
CA CYS A 73 0.10 3.78 5.76
C CYS A 73 -0.77 4.03 4.52
N VAL A 74 -1.21 5.29 4.30
CA VAL A 74 -2.04 5.70 3.17
C VAL A 74 -1.26 6.59 2.22
N GLY A 75 -1.49 6.44 0.91
CA GLY A 75 -0.97 7.32 -0.11
C GLY A 75 -1.85 8.57 -0.23
N VAL A 76 -2.65 8.66 -1.27
CA VAL A 76 -3.50 9.84 -1.57
C VAL A 76 -4.97 9.45 -1.63
N THR A 77 -5.86 10.44 -1.60
CA THR A 77 -7.28 10.21 -1.86
C THR A 77 -7.56 10.10 -3.36
N TYR A 78 -8.66 9.44 -3.71
CA TYR A 78 -9.14 9.37 -5.10
C TYR A 78 -9.35 10.76 -5.72
N GLN A 79 -9.80 11.73 -4.92
CA GLN A 79 -9.97 13.10 -5.37
C GLN A 79 -8.63 13.76 -5.69
N GLN A 80 -7.63 13.64 -4.82
CA GLN A 80 -6.28 14.17 -5.07
C GLN A 80 -5.67 13.57 -6.35
N LEU A 81 -5.87 12.28 -6.59
CA LEU A 81 -5.42 11.60 -7.81
C LEU A 81 -6.10 12.16 -9.08
N HIS A 82 -7.38 12.52 -8.99
CA HIS A 82 -8.12 13.10 -10.11
C HIS A 82 -7.77 14.57 -10.36
N ASP A 83 -7.50 15.33 -9.30
CA ASP A 83 -7.19 16.76 -9.37
C ASP A 83 -5.82 17.01 -10.00
N ASP A 84 -4.79 16.26 -9.59
CA ASP A 84 -3.45 16.32 -10.18
C ASP A 84 -2.76 14.94 -10.11
N PHE A 85 -2.79 14.25 -11.24
CA PHE A 85 -2.27 12.90 -11.35
C PHE A 85 -0.75 12.80 -11.09
N ASP A 86 0.04 13.71 -11.64
CA ASP A 86 1.50 13.64 -11.55
C ASP A 86 1.98 13.99 -10.14
N ALA A 87 1.37 14.99 -9.51
CA ALA A 87 1.65 15.32 -8.12
C ALA A 87 1.25 14.18 -7.17
N ALA A 88 0.06 13.60 -7.39
CA ALA A 88 -0.41 12.45 -6.62
C ALA A 88 0.50 11.23 -6.75
N LEU A 89 1.02 10.95 -7.96
CA LEU A 89 1.97 9.86 -8.18
C LEU A 89 3.28 10.07 -7.40
N GLY A 90 3.79 11.31 -7.37
CA GLY A 90 4.95 11.67 -6.56
C GLY A 90 4.72 11.40 -5.07
N GLU A 91 3.59 11.88 -4.54
CA GLU A 91 3.23 11.72 -3.13
C GLU A 91 3.05 10.24 -2.73
N ILE A 92 2.42 9.43 -3.59
CA ILE A 92 2.27 7.99 -3.36
C ILE A 92 3.65 7.32 -3.20
N VAL A 93 4.61 7.66 -4.06
CA VAL A 93 5.97 7.10 -4.03
C VAL A 93 6.71 7.54 -2.77
N ASP A 94 6.61 8.82 -2.41
CA ASP A 94 7.28 9.35 -1.22
C ASP A 94 6.73 8.74 0.07
N ARG A 95 5.41 8.60 0.18
CA ARG A 95 4.76 7.93 1.32
C ARG A 95 5.07 6.43 1.38
N PHE A 96 5.12 5.77 0.22
CA PHE A 96 5.54 4.37 0.17
C PHE A 96 6.96 4.19 0.71
N HIS A 97 7.92 5.03 0.28
CA HIS A 97 9.30 4.94 0.77
C HIS A 97 9.41 5.21 2.26
N HIS A 98 8.63 6.14 2.81
CA HIS A 98 8.56 6.37 4.26
C HIS A 98 8.19 5.08 5.03
N VAL A 99 7.20 4.32 4.55
CA VAL A 99 6.83 3.01 5.12
C VAL A 99 7.93 1.97 4.88
N ALA A 100 8.46 1.89 3.66
CA ALA A 100 9.46 0.89 3.27
C ALA A 100 10.78 1.02 4.05
N ASP A 101 11.21 2.25 4.35
CA ASP A 101 12.43 2.54 5.11
C ASP A 101 12.36 2.03 6.57
N GLN A 102 11.15 1.76 7.07
CA GLN A 102 10.88 1.30 8.42
C GLN A 102 10.58 -0.21 8.50
N CYS A 103 10.49 -0.89 7.36
CA CYS A 103 10.05 -2.28 7.27
C CYS A 103 11.07 -3.16 6.53
N ASP A 104 11.20 -4.43 6.91
CA ASP A 104 11.94 -5.44 6.14
C ASP A 104 11.13 -5.91 4.91
N ALA A 105 9.80 -5.88 5.01
CA ALA A 105 8.89 -6.15 3.90
C ALA A 105 7.64 -5.28 3.98
N VAL A 106 7.07 -4.91 2.83
CA VAL A 106 5.83 -4.12 2.73
C VAL A 106 4.82 -4.83 1.84
N LEU A 107 3.62 -5.01 2.36
CA LEU A 107 2.47 -5.42 1.58
C LEU A 107 1.74 -4.18 1.05
N VAL A 108 1.69 -4.02 -0.27
CA VAL A 108 0.93 -2.94 -0.90
C VAL A 108 -0.41 -3.48 -1.40
N VAL A 109 -1.52 -2.84 -1.02
CA VAL A 109 -2.88 -3.31 -1.33
C VAL A 109 -3.63 -2.27 -2.16
N GLY A 110 -3.85 -2.57 -3.44
CA GLY A 110 -4.61 -1.73 -4.36
C GLY A 110 -6.09 -1.60 -3.98
N SER A 111 -6.69 -0.45 -4.28
CA SER A 111 -8.09 -0.15 -3.98
C SER A 111 -9.07 -0.77 -4.99
N ASP A 112 -10.32 -0.98 -4.61
CA ASP A 112 -11.35 -1.56 -5.51
C ASP A 112 -11.80 -0.61 -6.65
N TYR A 113 -11.32 0.64 -6.72
CA TYR A 113 -11.73 1.68 -7.68
C TYR A 113 -11.08 1.55 -9.07
N THR A 114 -10.86 0.32 -9.51
CA THR A 114 -10.02 -0.05 -10.66
C THR A 114 -10.59 0.29 -12.04
N GLU A 115 -11.79 0.86 -12.16
CA GLU A 115 -12.29 1.32 -13.47
C GLU A 115 -11.54 2.55 -14.03
N VAL A 116 -10.77 3.28 -13.21
CA VAL A 116 -10.01 4.48 -13.66
C VAL A 116 -8.48 4.30 -13.52
N ALA A 117 -8.01 3.17 -12.97
CA ALA A 117 -6.65 3.05 -12.47
C ALA A 117 -5.71 2.11 -13.25
N ALA A 118 -6.14 1.48 -14.35
CA ALA A 118 -5.33 0.46 -15.02
C ALA A 118 -3.97 0.96 -15.60
N PRO A 119 -3.86 2.15 -16.22
CA PRO A 119 -2.56 2.69 -16.67
C PRO A 119 -1.73 3.29 -15.51
N SER A 120 -2.41 3.82 -14.50
CA SER A 120 -1.80 4.54 -13.38
C SER A 120 -1.26 3.61 -12.31
N GLU A 121 -1.99 2.56 -11.92
CA GLU A 121 -1.49 1.50 -11.04
C GLU A 121 -0.28 0.81 -11.66
N LEU A 122 -0.28 0.57 -12.97
CA LEU A 122 0.89 0.00 -13.65
C LEU A 122 2.11 0.94 -13.54
N SER A 123 1.90 2.25 -13.65
CA SER A 123 2.97 3.25 -13.53
C SER A 123 3.48 3.41 -12.09
N VAL A 124 2.58 3.37 -11.11
CA VAL A 124 2.90 3.32 -9.67
C VAL A 124 3.71 2.06 -9.36
N ASN A 125 3.21 0.89 -9.78
CA ASN A 125 3.85 -0.41 -9.56
C ASN A 125 5.21 -0.48 -10.21
N ALA A 126 5.34 0.02 -11.44
CA ALA A 126 6.62 0.08 -12.14
C ALA A 126 7.63 0.98 -11.41
N ARG A 127 7.17 2.09 -10.80
CA ARG A 127 8.05 3.03 -10.11
C ARG A 127 8.45 2.56 -8.70
N ILE A 128 7.54 1.90 -8.00
CA ILE A 128 7.81 1.21 -6.74
C ILE A 128 8.75 0.03 -6.97
N ALA A 129 8.52 -0.80 -8.01
CA ALA A 129 9.35 -1.97 -8.28
C ALA A 129 10.73 -1.64 -8.87
N ALA A 130 10.94 -0.42 -9.38
CA ALA A 130 12.21 0.02 -9.95
C ALA A 130 13.19 0.61 -8.91
N ASN A 131 12.77 0.82 -7.66
CA ASN A 131 13.58 1.36 -6.57
C ASN A 131 13.56 0.43 -5.35
#